data_AF-A0AAD9FPE7-F1
#
_entry.id   AF-A0AAD9FPE7-F1
#
_cell.length_a   1.000
_cell.length_b   1.000
_cell.length_c   1.000
_cell.angle_alpha   90.00
_cell.angle_beta   90.00
_cell.angle_gamma   90.00
#
_symmetry.space_group_name_H-M   'P 1'
#
loop_
_entity.id
_entity.type
_entity.pdbx_description
1 polymer ?
#
loop_
_entity_poly.entity_id
_entity_poly.type
_entity_poly.pdbx_seq_one_letter_code
_entity_poly.pdbx_strand_id
1 'polypeptide(L)'
;MARTKQTARKSTGGKAPRKQLATKAARKSAPATGGVKNLTVTGPRLVREIAQDFKTDLRFQSSAVMALQESSEAYLVGLFEDTNLCAIHAKRVTIMPKDIQLARRIRGERA
;
A
#
# COMPACT_ATOMS: atom_id res chain seq x y z
N MET A 1 45.74 25.35 -53.08
CA MET A 1 45.28 25.72 -51.72
C MET A 1 43.78 25.43 -51.63
N ALA A 2 43.39 24.53 -50.72
CA ALA A 2 42.10 23.85 -50.75
C ALA A 2 40.98 24.65 -50.06
N ARG A 3 39.85 24.80 -50.76
CA ARG A 3 38.62 25.47 -50.34
C ARG A 3 37.84 24.57 -49.39
N THR A 4 37.73 24.95 -48.12
CA THR A 4 37.04 24.20 -47.07
C THR A 4 35.51 24.29 -47.23
N LYS A 5 34.84 23.14 -47.30
CA LYS A 5 33.36 23.03 -47.35
C LYS A 5 32.78 23.24 -45.94
N GLN A 6 31.84 24.17 -45.81
CA GLN A 6 31.04 24.39 -44.61
C GLN A 6 29.94 23.32 -44.53
N THR A 7 29.98 22.45 -43.52
CA THR A 7 28.90 21.49 -43.23
C THR A 7 27.97 22.04 -42.16
N ALA A 8 26.67 22.08 -42.44
CA ALA A 8 25.62 22.51 -41.52
C ALA A 8 25.57 21.60 -40.28
N ARG A 9 25.87 22.16 -39.11
CA ARG A 9 25.79 21.47 -37.81
C ARG A 9 24.35 21.55 -37.31
N LYS A 10 23.60 20.43 -37.36
CA LYS A 10 22.28 20.31 -36.73
C LYS A 10 22.43 20.42 -35.21
N SER A 11 21.85 21.45 -34.60
CA SER A 11 21.67 21.55 -33.15
C SER A 11 20.42 20.76 -32.75
N THR A 12 20.56 19.45 -32.57
CA THR A 12 19.56 18.71 -31.78
C THR A 12 19.76 19.11 -30.33
N GLY A 13 18.98 20.09 -29.86
CA GLY A 13 18.84 20.41 -28.44
C GLY A 13 18.33 19.18 -27.70
N GLY A 14 19.25 18.39 -27.18
CA GLY A 14 18.95 17.21 -26.37
C GLY A 14 18.17 17.66 -25.15
N LYS A 15 16.91 17.21 -25.06
CA LYS A 15 16.11 17.36 -23.84
C LYS A 15 16.84 16.60 -22.74
N ALA A 16 17.39 17.34 -21.78
CA ALA A 16 18.16 16.77 -20.67
C ALA A 16 17.34 15.65 -19.98
N PRO A 17 17.99 14.56 -19.51
CA PRO A 17 17.30 13.53 -18.75
C PRO A 17 16.67 14.18 -17.53
N ARG A 18 15.34 14.08 -17.44
CA ARG A 18 14.56 14.67 -16.35
C ARG A 18 15.11 14.11 -15.03
N LYS A 19 15.67 15.00 -14.21
CA LYS A 19 16.20 14.75 -12.86
C LYS A 19 15.26 13.78 -12.13
N GLN A 20 15.82 12.66 -11.64
CA GLN A 20 15.10 11.62 -10.90
C GLN A 20 14.24 12.26 -9.80
N LEU A 21 12.93 12.19 -9.96
CA LEU A 21 11.98 12.46 -8.90
C LEU A 21 11.77 11.15 -8.13
N ALA A 22 11.78 11.28 -6.80
CA ALA A 22 11.41 10.27 -5.80
C ALA A 22 12.53 9.43 -5.19
N THR A 23 13.36 10.07 -4.37
CA THR A 23 13.81 9.49 -3.10
C THR A 23 13.20 10.29 -1.94
N LYS A 24 11.88 10.17 -1.76
CA LYS A 24 11.17 10.79 -0.61
C LYS A 24 10.23 9.80 0.08
N ALA A 25 10.66 8.55 0.21
CA ALA A 25 9.92 7.55 1.01
C ALA A 25 10.82 6.67 1.89
N ALA A 26 12.14 6.91 1.89
CA ALA A 26 13.05 6.24 2.83
C ALA A 26 13.52 7.23 3.91
N ARG A 27 12.57 7.78 4.66
CA ARG A 27 12.91 8.31 5.99
C ARG A 27 12.46 7.26 6.99
N LYS A 28 13.44 6.66 7.66
CA LYS A 28 13.28 5.77 8.82
C LYS A 28 12.30 6.44 9.78
N SER A 29 11.08 5.93 9.89
CA SER A 29 10.07 6.44 10.81
C SER A 29 10.45 6.02 12.23
N ALA A 30 10.77 7.00 13.08
CA ALA A 30 10.55 6.85 14.52
C ALA A 30 9.03 6.68 14.75
N PRO A 31 8.58 5.95 15.79
CA PRO A 31 7.16 5.81 16.04
C PRO A 31 6.61 7.19 16.46
N ALA A 32 5.95 7.86 15.53
CA ALA A 32 5.07 8.95 15.87
C ALA A 32 3.78 8.33 16.37
N THR A 33 3.54 8.35 17.67
CA THR A 33 2.24 8.09 18.31
C THR A 33 1.21 9.19 17.98
N GLY A 34 1.45 9.96 16.92
CA GLY A 34 0.58 11.02 16.43
C GLY A 34 -0.49 10.39 15.57
N GLY A 35 -1.71 10.34 16.13
CA GLY A 35 -2.94 9.80 15.54
C GLY A 35 -2.90 9.73 14.02
N VAL A 36 -2.59 8.53 13.53
CA VAL A 36 -3.11 8.08 12.24
C VAL A 36 -4.60 8.41 12.29
N LYS A 37 -5.13 9.12 11.31
CA LYS A 37 -6.58 9.12 11.14
C LYS A 37 -6.90 7.68 10.81
N ASN A 38 -7.23 6.88 11.84
CA ASN A 38 -7.51 5.47 11.71
C ASN A 38 -8.55 5.38 10.60
N LEU A 39 -8.16 4.74 9.49
CA LEU A 39 -9.13 4.36 8.49
C LEU A 39 -9.97 3.30 9.20
N THR A 40 -11.08 3.71 9.81
CA THR A 40 -11.93 2.80 10.59
C THR A 40 -12.66 1.87 9.62
N VAL A 41 -11.94 0.88 9.07
CA VAL A 41 -12.48 -0.14 8.17
C VAL A 41 -13.48 -1.01 8.95
N THR A 42 -13.24 -1.22 10.24
CA THR A 42 -14.10 -1.95 11.17
C THR A 42 -14.72 -1.01 12.20
N GLY A 43 -15.67 -0.19 11.77
CA GLY A 43 -16.47 0.62 12.70
C GLY A 43 -17.44 -0.22 13.53
N PRO A 44 -17.97 0.31 14.65
CA PRO A 44 -18.95 -0.39 15.48
C PRO A 44 -20.19 -0.86 14.71
N ARG A 45 -20.54 -0.17 13.62
CA ARG A 45 -21.63 -0.56 12.72
C ARG A 45 -21.37 -1.89 12.02
N LEU A 46 -20.19 -2.07 11.43
CA LEU A 46 -19.85 -3.30 10.70
C LEU A 46 -19.79 -4.50 11.65
N VAL A 47 -19.20 -4.31 12.84
CA VAL A 47 -19.16 -5.35 13.88
C VAL A 47 -20.57 -5.79 14.27
N ARG A 48 -21.50 -4.85 14.45
CA ARG A 48 -22.90 -5.15 14.78
C ARG A 48 -23.65 -5.81 13.65
N GLU A 49 -23.41 -5.38 12.41
CA GLU A 49 -24.03 -5.96 11.21
C GLU A 49 -23.65 -7.43 11.05
N ILE A 50 -22.36 -7.76 11.07
CA ILE A 50 -21.88 -9.15 10.97
C ILE A 50 -22.37 -9.99 12.15
N ALA A 51 -22.33 -9.44 13.37
CA ALA A 51 -22.75 -10.20 14.54
C ALA A 51 -24.25 -10.51 14.56
N GLN A 52 -25.07 -9.64 13.98
CA GLN A 52 -26.52 -9.83 13.90
C GLN A 52 -26.88 -11.06 13.05
N ASP A 53 -26.08 -11.39 12.04
CA ASP A 53 -26.27 -12.59 11.20
C ASP A 53 -26.08 -13.90 12.00
N PHE A 54 -25.33 -13.86 13.10
CA PHE A 54 -25.10 -15.03 13.97
C PHE A 54 -26.07 -15.08 15.15
N LYS A 55 -26.36 -13.93 15.77
CA LYS A 55 -27.28 -13.84 16.90
C LYS A 55 -27.85 -12.43 17.04
N THR A 56 -29.18 -12.35 17.15
CA THR A 56 -29.88 -11.07 17.34
C THR A 56 -29.70 -10.53 18.77
N ASP A 57 -29.79 -9.21 18.91
CA ASP A 57 -29.80 -8.48 20.20
C ASP A 57 -28.50 -8.55 21.03
N LEU A 58 -27.35 -8.56 20.35
CA LEU A 58 -26.04 -8.51 21.01
C LEU A 58 -25.66 -7.08 21.45
N ARG A 59 -25.25 -6.94 22.73
CA ARG A 59 -24.65 -5.72 23.27
C ARG A 59 -23.13 -5.86 23.30
N PHE A 60 -22.42 -4.95 22.65
CA PHE A 60 -20.97 -4.92 22.63
C PHE A 60 -20.42 -3.94 23.68
N GLN A 61 -19.44 -4.38 24.46
CA GLN A 61 -18.62 -3.49 25.28
C GLN A 61 -17.75 -2.61 24.37
N SER A 62 -17.47 -1.37 24.78
CA SER A 62 -16.60 -0.46 24.04
C SER A 62 -15.20 -1.04 23.81
N SER A 63 -14.61 -1.69 24.83
CA SER A 63 -13.31 -2.35 24.73
C SER A 63 -13.30 -3.53 23.76
N ALA A 64 -14.40 -4.29 23.64
CA ALA A 64 -14.50 -5.40 22.70
C ALA A 64 -14.47 -4.90 21.25
N VAL A 65 -15.15 -3.79 20.96
CA VAL A 65 -15.12 -3.16 19.63
C VAL A 65 -13.72 -2.62 19.32
N MET A 66 -13.06 -1.99 20.30
CA MET A 66 -11.68 -1.52 20.14
C MET A 66 -10.70 -2.66 19.89
N ALA A 67 -10.82 -3.78 20.60
CA ALA A 67 -9.97 -4.95 20.40
C ALA A 67 -10.14 -5.56 18.99
N LEU A 68 -11.38 -5.62 18.48
CA LEU A 68 -11.64 -6.07 17.11
C LEU A 68 -11.03 -5.12 16.09
N GLN A 69 -11.09 -3.81 16.35
CA GLN A 69 -10.46 -2.81 15.49
C GLN A 69 -8.94 -2.97 15.47
N GLU A 70 -8.29 -3.02 16.63
CA GLU A 70 -6.84 -3.17 16.72
C GLU A 70 -6.35 -4.45 16.05
N SER A 71 -7.04 -5.58 16.28
CA SER A 71 -6.73 -6.86 15.64
C SER A 71 -6.91 -6.80 14.11
N SER A 72 -8.00 -6.19 13.64
CA SER A 72 -8.27 -6.06 12.20
C SER A 72 -7.26 -5.16 11.50
N GLU A 73 -6.88 -4.04 12.13
CA GLU A 73 -5.85 -3.14 11.61
C GLU A 73 -4.48 -3.83 11.58
N ALA A 74 -4.09 -4.52 12.66
CA ALA A 74 -2.83 -5.28 12.69
C ALA A 74 -2.78 -6.36 11.60
N TYR A 75 -3.88 -7.09 11.40
CA TYR A 75 -4.00 -8.09 10.35
C TYR A 75 -3.86 -7.48 8.94
N LEU A 76 -4.58 -6.39 8.66
CA LEU A 76 -4.54 -5.73 7.36
C LEU A 76 -3.17 -5.13 7.06
N VAL A 77 -2.51 -4.52 8.04
CA VAL A 77 -1.15 -3.99 7.90
C VAL A 77 -0.19 -5.11 7.50
N GLY A 78 -0.18 -6.22 8.25
CA GLY A 78 0.67 -7.36 7.91
C GLY A 78 0.34 -7.96 6.54
N LEU A 79 -0.95 -8.06 6.18
CA LEU A 79 -1.35 -8.56 4.86
C LEU A 79 -0.87 -7.64 3.73
N PHE A 80 -0.93 -6.32 3.92
CA PHE A 80 -0.43 -5.37 2.93
C PHE A 80 1.09 -5.36 2.81
N GLU A 81 1.83 -5.64 3.90
CA GLU A 81 3.28 -5.85 3.84
C GLU A 81 3.63 -7.04 2.94
N ASP A 82 2.98 -8.20 3.13
CA ASP A 82 3.19 -9.38 2.29
C ASP A 82 2.73 -9.17 0.84
N THR A 83 1.61 -8.48 0.66
CA THR A 83 1.10 -8.11 -0.67
C THR A 83 2.10 -7.21 -1.40
N ASN A 84 2.73 -6.28 -0.69
CA ASN A 84 3.75 -5.41 -1.24
C ASN A 84 4.99 -6.21 -1.68
N LEU A 85 5.43 -7.19 -0.89
CA LEU A 85 6.51 -8.11 -1.27
C LEU A 85 6.15 -8.91 -2.53
N CYS A 86 4.91 -9.36 -2.67
CA CYS A 86 4.42 -10.03 -3.87
C CYS A 86 4.43 -9.12 -5.11
N ALA A 87 4.06 -7.85 -4.95
CA ALA A 87 4.11 -6.87 -6.04
C ALA A 87 5.56 -6.60 -6.49
N ILE A 88 6.48 -6.44 -5.54
CA ILE A 88 7.92 -6.23 -5.80
C ILE A 88 8.54 -7.45 -6.49
N HIS A 89 8.16 -8.67 -6.06
CA HIS A 89 8.60 -9.91 -6.71
C HIS A 89 8.23 -9.94 -8.21
N ALA A 90 7.08 -9.37 -8.56
CA ALA A 90 6.62 -9.21 -9.94
C ALA A 90 7.11 -7.91 -10.63
N LYS A 91 8.14 -7.23 -10.09
CA LYS A 91 8.71 -5.97 -10.59
C LYS A 91 7.71 -4.81 -10.70
N ARG A 92 6.70 -4.77 -9.84
CA ARG A 92 5.69 -3.70 -9.76
C ARG A 92 5.81 -2.97 -8.43
N VAL A 93 5.40 -1.69 -8.43
CA VAL A 93 5.27 -0.86 -7.22
C VAL A 93 3.81 -0.75 -6.76
N THR A 94 2.86 -0.98 -7.68
CA THR A 94 1.42 -0.97 -7.40
C THR A 94 0.95 -2.37 -7.01
N ILE A 95 0.39 -2.48 -5.81
CA ILE A 95 -0.30 -3.70 -5.34
C ILE A 95 -1.57 -3.94 -6.16
N MET A 96 -1.85 -5.20 -6.46
CA MET A 96 -3.02 -5.63 -7.23
C MET A 96 -3.78 -6.73 -6.48
N PRO A 97 -5.08 -6.97 -6.80
CA PRO A 97 -5.85 -8.03 -6.14
C PRO A 97 -5.21 -9.42 -6.22
N LYS A 98 -4.49 -9.72 -7.31
CA LYS A 98 -3.73 -10.97 -7.47
C LYS A 98 -2.60 -11.15 -6.44
N ASP A 99 -2.00 -10.05 -5.99
CA ASP A 99 -0.92 -10.06 -4.99
C ASP A 99 -1.51 -10.38 -3.61
N ILE A 100 -2.68 -9.83 -3.29
CA ILE A 100 -3.41 -10.14 -2.04
C ILE A 100 -3.83 -11.60 -2.03
N GLN A 101 -4.37 -12.10 -3.15
CA GLN A 101 -4.77 -13.50 -3.28
C GLN A 101 -3.57 -14.45 -3.14
N LEU A 102 -2.41 -14.07 -3.68
CA LEU A 102 -1.17 -14.83 -3.53
C LEU A 102 -0.68 -14.81 -2.08
N ALA A 103 -0.64 -13.63 -1.44
CA ALA A 103 -0.23 -13.49 -0.04
C ALA A 103 -1.10 -14.34 0.89
N ARG A 104 -2.43 -14.26 0.76
CA ARG A 104 -3.37 -15.11 1.53
C ARG A 104 -3.20 -16.60 1.27
N ARG A 105 -2.85 -16.99 0.04
CA ARG A 105 -2.57 -18.39 -0.30
C ARG A 105 -1.33 -18.91 0.39
N ILE A 106 -0.26 -18.11 0.41
CA ILE A 106 1.01 -18.47 1.06
C ILE A 106 0.84 -18.54 2.58
N ARG A 107 0.03 -17.65 3.17
CA ARG A 107 -0.34 -17.68 4.59
C ARG A 107 -1.21 -18.87 5.00
N GLY A 108 -1.80 -19.61 4.04
CA GLY A 108 -2.73 -20.69 4.35
C GLY A 108 -4.13 -20.22 4.77
N GLU A 109 -4.48 -18.95 4.51
CA GLU A 109 -5.78 -18.34 4.88
C GLU A 109 -6.85 -18.53 3.78
N ARG A 110 -6.55 -19.34 2.77
CA ARG A 110 -7.53 -19.78 1.77
C ARG A 110 -8.21 -21.04 2.32
N ALA A 111 -9.49 -20.89 2.65
CA ALA A 111 -10.46 -21.98 2.48
C ALA A 111 -10.64 -22.28 0.99
#